data_AF-A0A0U5H0Q7-F1
#
_entry.id   AF-A0A0U5H0Q7-F1
#
_cell.length_a   1.000
_cell.length_b   1.000
_cell.length_c   1.000
_cell.angle_alpha   90.00
_cell.angle_beta   90.00
_cell.angle_gamma   90.00
#
_symmetry.space_group_name_H-M   'P 1'
#
loop_
_entity.id
_entity.type
_entity.pdbx_description
1 polymer ?
#
loop_
_entity_poly.entity_id
_entity_poly.type
_entity_poly.pdbx_seq_one_letter_code
_entity_poly.pdbx_strand_id
1 'polypeptide(L)'
;MAKPLRFRRSTESWSADRVRDLLYRDLDDNLGASSSTPWFKPPEGYDARRFDVDNGDTALFCWNRDGGWWLGNTETPEALWRTDKQSFAEAPEDVSEWAQREFLAELHEQSPWLADYPTLSWFFLPVFMSKDGRETTRAFFSEHAAGFPDADPADALAFYEEFLDIGVLDDERHVMAGKLGTSEFLDLARASAAMSEFHAAWLLHEAGYEITPEIEVTTGHSLDFRADREGEHGVLVEVTRPVPTNDRAADTPIRAVKETAETKTSGQLEAHGGGAVLFVDCSSFPDDEWRRVRGERPDVGHRPAVVFRVRPDGSVDGYAKGSVPLSLPQF
;
A
#
# COMPACT_ATOMS: atom_id res chain seq x y z
N MET A 1 4.99 7.00 15.75
CA MET A 1 4.01 6.89 14.65
C MET A 1 4.57 5.90 13.67
N ALA A 2 3.87 4.80 13.53
CA ALA A 2 4.21 3.71 12.63
C ALA A 2 4.40 4.22 11.20
N LYS A 3 5.44 3.72 10.53
CA LYS A 3 5.82 4.14 9.18
C LYS A 3 6.25 2.91 8.36
N PRO A 4 6.05 2.93 7.03
CA PRO A 4 6.62 1.94 6.14
C PRO A 4 8.13 1.81 6.32
N LEU A 5 8.63 0.59 6.11
CA LEU A 5 10.04 0.24 6.12
C LEU A 5 10.80 1.16 5.15
N ARG A 6 11.85 1.80 5.67
CA ARG A 6 12.64 2.82 4.97
C ARG A 6 14.08 2.77 5.41
N PHE A 7 14.97 3.11 4.49
CA PHE A 7 16.36 3.31 4.81
C PHE A 7 16.57 4.51 5.71
N ARG A 8 17.67 4.45 6.45
CA ARG A 8 18.29 5.55 7.15
C ARG A 8 19.71 5.71 6.63
N ARG A 9 20.01 6.89 6.09
CA ARG A 9 21.33 7.19 5.51
C ARG A 9 22.20 7.91 6.53
N SER A 10 23.32 7.28 6.89
CA SER A 10 24.39 7.93 7.65
C SER A 10 25.50 8.37 6.70
N THR A 11 25.94 9.62 6.82
CA THR A 11 27.08 10.18 6.08
C THR A 11 28.39 10.09 6.88
N GLU A 12 28.35 9.47 8.06
CA GLU A 12 29.53 9.27 8.90
C GLU A 12 30.42 8.14 8.38
N SER A 13 31.68 8.11 8.80
CA SER A 13 32.57 6.98 8.52
C SER A 13 32.28 5.79 9.45
N TRP A 14 32.13 4.62 8.83
CA TRP A 14 31.83 3.36 9.51
C TRP A 14 32.96 2.34 9.35
N SER A 15 33.14 1.52 10.37
CA SER A 15 34.03 0.37 10.41
C SER A 15 33.33 -0.78 11.12
N ALA A 16 33.83 -2.00 10.96
CA ALA A 16 33.28 -3.16 11.66
C ALA A 16 33.24 -2.97 13.19
N ASP A 17 34.27 -2.35 13.77
CA ASP A 17 34.31 -2.04 15.20
C ASP A 17 33.23 -1.02 15.60
N ARG A 18 33.04 0.04 14.80
CA ARG A 18 32.00 1.05 15.07
C ARG A 18 30.61 0.44 14.96
N VAL A 19 30.37 -0.42 13.97
CA VAL A 19 29.09 -1.13 13.81
C VAL A 19 28.82 -2.03 15.01
N ARG A 20 29.83 -2.77 15.48
CA ARG A 20 29.72 -3.58 16.71
C ARG A 20 29.41 -2.70 17.92
N ASP A 21 30.15 -1.63 18.11
CA ASP A 21 30.11 -0.86 19.35
C ASP A 21 28.89 0.08 19.42
N LEU A 22 28.40 0.60 18.29
CA LEU A 22 27.31 1.58 18.26
C LEU A 22 25.96 1.04 17.76
N LEU A 23 25.95 -0.04 16.98
CA LEU A 23 24.70 -0.62 16.48
C LEU A 23 24.40 -1.93 17.18
N TYR A 24 25.32 -2.90 17.11
CA TYR A 24 25.09 -4.22 17.68
C TYR A 24 24.88 -4.19 19.19
N ARG A 25 25.80 -3.59 19.96
CA ARG A 25 25.67 -3.51 21.42
C ARG A 25 24.39 -2.80 21.86
N ASP A 26 24.02 -1.72 21.19
CA ASP A 26 22.79 -0.99 21.50
C ASP A 26 21.55 -1.87 21.29
N LEU A 27 21.51 -2.65 20.21
CA LEU A 27 20.41 -3.60 19.96
C LEU A 27 20.45 -4.79 20.92
N ASP A 28 21.63 -5.33 21.22
CA ASP A 28 21.79 -6.49 22.09
C ASP A 28 21.41 -6.16 23.54
N ASP A 29 21.96 -5.07 24.08
CA ASP A 29 21.70 -4.63 25.45
C ASP A 29 20.22 -4.26 25.67
N ASN A 30 19.53 -3.74 24.64
CA ASN A 30 18.14 -3.31 24.75
C ASN A 30 17.11 -4.38 24.36
N LEU A 31 17.41 -5.22 23.37
CA LEU A 31 16.42 -6.08 22.71
C LEU A 31 16.85 -7.56 22.55
N GLY A 32 18.08 -7.94 22.92
CA GLY A 32 18.57 -9.30 22.71
C GLY A 32 18.76 -9.60 21.22
N ALA A 33 19.65 -8.85 20.58
CA ALA A 33 20.01 -9.02 19.19
C ALA A 33 21.22 -9.95 19.04
N SER A 34 21.27 -10.67 17.94
CA SER A 34 22.45 -11.38 17.44
C SER A 34 23.00 -10.67 16.20
N SER A 35 24.30 -10.77 15.96
CA SER A 35 24.93 -10.22 14.75
C SER A 35 25.53 -11.32 13.89
N SER A 36 25.11 -11.36 12.63
CA SER A 36 25.49 -12.40 11.66
C SER A 36 25.98 -11.79 10.35
N THR A 37 26.43 -12.65 9.44
CA THR A 37 26.61 -12.27 8.03
C THR A 37 25.26 -12.26 7.34
N PRO A 38 24.99 -11.32 6.42
CA PRO A 38 23.76 -11.34 5.61
C PRO A 38 23.64 -12.64 4.80
N TRP A 39 22.42 -13.02 4.45
CA TRP A 39 22.15 -14.24 3.68
C TRP A 39 22.58 -14.12 2.22
N PHE A 40 22.48 -12.92 1.67
CA PHE A 40 22.91 -12.57 0.34
C PHE A 40 24.19 -11.74 0.38
N LYS A 41 25.03 -11.93 -0.64
CA LYS A 41 26.27 -11.17 -0.78
C LYS A 41 25.94 -9.66 -0.83
N PRO A 42 26.61 -8.82 -0.03
CA PRO A 42 26.39 -7.38 -0.07
C PRO A 42 26.86 -6.76 -1.40
N PRO A 43 26.42 -5.53 -1.70
CA PRO A 43 26.84 -4.79 -2.89
C PRO A 43 28.36 -4.62 -2.96
N GLU A 44 28.89 -4.44 -4.17
CA GLU A 44 30.34 -4.31 -4.36
C GLU A 44 30.88 -3.06 -3.64
N GLY A 45 31.97 -3.24 -2.87
CA GLY A 45 32.57 -2.15 -2.09
C GLY A 45 31.87 -1.85 -0.76
N TYR A 46 30.82 -2.60 -0.40
CA TYR A 46 30.17 -2.52 0.90
C TYR A 46 30.57 -3.69 1.80
N ASP A 47 30.88 -3.36 3.06
CA ASP A 47 30.76 -4.31 4.15
C ASP A 47 29.32 -4.32 4.65
N ALA A 48 28.86 -5.43 5.23
CA ALA A 48 27.49 -5.52 5.74
C ALA A 48 27.34 -6.43 6.96
N ARG A 49 26.32 -6.12 7.77
CA ARG A 49 25.87 -6.91 8.90
C ARG A 49 24.37 -7.04 8.90
N ARG A 50 23.93 -8.21 9.35
CA ARG A 50 22.56 -8.51 9.70
C ARG A 50 22.43 -8.61 11.22
N PHE A 51 21.32 -8.11 11.74
CA PHE A 51 20.95 -8.17 13.14
C PHE A 51 19.60 -8.84 13.26
N ASP A 52 19.52 -9.93 14.00
CA ASP A 52 18.29 -10.67 14.26
C ASP A 52 17.97 -10.54 15.74
N VAL A 53 16.78 -10.04 16.05
CA VAL A 53 16.32 -9.72 17.41
C VAL A 53 15.41 -10.83 17.90
N ASP A 54 15.47 -11.16 19.20
CA ASP A 54 14.69 -12.24 19.82
C ASP A 54 13.17 -12.14 19.61
N ASN A 55 12.65 -10.94 19.34
CA ASN A 55 11.23 -10.71 19.04
C ASN A 55 10.84 -10.98 17.56
N GLY A 56 11.77 -11.49 16.75
CA GLY A 56 11.56 -11.76 15.31
C GLY A 56 11.70 -10.51 14.43
N ASP A 57 12.24 -9.41 14.96
CA ASP A 57 12.67 -8.28 14.13
C ASP A 57 14.05 -8.51 13.54
N THR A 58 14.29 -7.88 12.39
CA THR A 58 15.54 -7.93 11.64
C THR A 58 15.95 -6.51 11.26
N ALA A 59 17.26 -6.30 11.25
CA ALA A 59 17.86 -5.14 10.61
C ALA A 59 19.10 -5.49 9.80
N LEU A 60 19.36 -4.66 8.81
CA LEU A 60 20.50 -4.72 7.92
C LEU A 60 21.24 -3.40 8.00
N PHE A 61 22.57 -3.49 8.03
CA PHE A 61 23.44 -2.33 7.87
C PHE A 61 24.53 -2.65 6.87
N CYS A 62 24.60 -1.89 5.78
CA CYS A 62 25.75 -1.92 4.87
C CYS A 62 26.46 -0.58 4.88
N TRP A 63 27.78 -0.58 4.74
CA TRP A 63 28.57 0.65 4.74
C TRP A 63 29.79 0.54 3.83
N ASN A 64 30.23 1.70 3.37
CA ASN A 64 31.47 1.88 2.64
C ASN A 64 32.17 3.17 3.12
N ARG A 65 33.13 3.69 2.35
CA ARG A 65 33.85 4.93 2.68
C ARG A 65 32.96 6.19 2.68
N ASP A 66 31.85 6.16 1.96
CA ASP A 66 30.98 7.32 1.71
C ASP A 66 29.81 7.40 2.71
N GLY A 67 29.60 6.35 3.51
CA GLY A 67 28.56 6.32 4.55
C GLY A 67 28.02 4.92 4.82
N GLY A 68 26.87 4.88 5.48
CA GLY A 68 26.17 3.64 5.81
C GLY A 68 24.65 3.74 5.62
N TRP A 69 24.04 2.59 5.36
CA TRP A 69 22.62 2.43 5.07
C TRP A 69 22.03 1.42 6.02
N TRP A 70 21.08 1.88 6.82
CA TRP A 70 20.34 1.04 7.77
C TRP A 70 18.93 0.80 7.27
N LEU A 71 18.49 -0.46 7.27
CA LEU A 71 17.09 -0.85 7.04
C LEU A 71 16.69 -1.83 8.12
N GLY A 72 15.61 -1.57 8.85
CA GLY A 72 15.22 -2.45 9.95
C GLY A 72 13.76 -2.29 10.31
N ASN A 73 13.13 -3.40 10.69
CA ASN A 73 11.82 -3.42 11.32
C ASN A 73 11.91 -3.49 12.84
N THR A 74 13.08 -3.19 13.40
CA THR A 74 13.33 -3.07 14.83
C THR A 74 13.50 -1.60 15.28
N GLU A 75 13.80 -1.38 16.55
CA GLU A 75 14.24 -0.07 17.03
C GLU A 75 15.48 0.42 16.28
N THR A 76 15.49 1.69 15.90
CA THR A 76 16.69 2.29 15.29
C THR A 76 17.70 2.57 16.39
N PRO A 77 18.96 2.12 16.28
CA PRO A 77 20.01 2.47 17.23
C PRO A 77 20.23 3.98 17.38
N GLU A 78 20.65 4.44 18.56
CA GLU A 78 20.78 5.88 18.86
C GLU A 78 21.68 6.61 17.87
N ALA A 79 22.79 5.97 17.47
CA ALA A 79 23.75 6.50 16.50
C ALA A 79 23.13 6.87 15.14
N LEU A 80 21.92 6.37 14.85
CA LEU A 80 21.21 6.59 13.59
C LEU A 80 19.95 7.45 13.74
N TRP A 81 19.61 7.99 14.92
CA TRP A 81 18.37 8.74 15.12
C TRP A 81 18.24 9.99 14.26
N ARG A 82 19.36 10.70 14.02
CA ARG A 82 19.43 11.97 13.26
C ARG A 82 19.74 11.78 11.77
N THR A 83 19.58 10.57 11.25
CA THR A 83 19.78 10.28 9.83
C THR A 83 18.53 10.58 9.01
N ASP A 84 18.75 10.91 7.73
CA ASP A 84 17.69 11.11 6.77
C ASP A 84 17.04 9.78 6.40
N LYS A 85 15.72 9.78 6.25
CA LYS A 85 14.96 8.61 5.83
C LYS A 85 14.80 8.61 4.31
N GLN A 86 15.01 7.45 3.70
CA GLN A 86 14.91 7.27 2.25
C GLN A 86 14.09 6.02 1.92
N SER A 87 13.29 6.09 0.86
CA SER A 87 12.60 4.97 0.25
C SER A 87 13.58 4.06 -0.51
N PHE A 88 13.08 2.93 -1.03
CA PHE A 88 13.87 2.06 -1.90
C PHE A 88 14.28 2.75 -3.21
N ALA A 89 13.47 3.66 -3.75
CA ALA A 89 13.79 4.39 -4.98
C ALA A 89 14.83 5.51 -4.76
N GLU A 90 14.94 6.04 -3.54
CA GLU A 90 15.88 7.13 -3.21
C GLU A 90 17.28 6.62 -2.79
N ALA A 91 17.39 5.36 -2.38
CA ALA A 91 18.65 4.71 -2.06
C ALA A 91 19.34 4.17 -3.33
N PRO A 92 20.68 3.95 -3.32
CA PRO A 92 21.37 3.30 -4.42
C PRO A 92 20.72 1.97 -4.79
N GLU A 93 20.58 1.73 -6.09
CA GLU A 93 19.87 0.58 -6.65
C GLU A 93 20.40 -0.74 -6.08
N ASP A 94 21.72 -0.92 -6.04
CA ASP A 94 22.39 -2.11 -5.53
C ASP A 94 22.15 -2.36 -4.03
N VAL A 95 22.15 -1.30 -3.21
CA VAL A 95 21.80 -1.34 -1.79
C VAL A 95 20.33 -1.71 -1.61
N SER A 96 19.45 -1.10 -2.39
CA SER A 96 18.01 -1.37 -2.37
C SER A 96 17.68 -2.79 -2.78
N GLU A 97 18.26 -3.30 -3.87
CA GLU A 97 18.07 -4.67 -4.32
C GLU A 97 18.54 -5.69 -3.28
N TRP A 98 19.76 -5.51 -2.75
CA TRP A 98 20.31 -6.40 -1.73
C TRP A 98 19.40 -6.45 -0.50
N ALA A 99 19.00 -5.29 0.04
CA ALA A 99 18.18 -5.25 1.24
C ALA A 99 16.78 -5.81 0.98
N GLN A 100 16.18 -5.56 -0.19
CA GLN A 100 14.90 -6.16 -0.55
C GLN A 100 14.98 -7.68 -0.64
N ARG A 101 16.06 -8.25 -1.20
CA ARG A 101 16.25 -9.70 -1.25
C ARG A 101 16.32 -10.33 0.14
N GLU A 102 17.07 -9.73 1.05
CA GLU A 102 17.15 -10.17 2.45
C GLU A 102 15.77 -10.14 3.13
N PHE A 103 15.05 -9.02 3.02
CA PHE A 103 13.75 -8.86 3.67
C PHE A 103 12.63 -9.68 3.00
N LEU A 104 12.70 -9.93 1.69
CA LEU A 104 11.77 -10.83 0.99
C LEU A 104 11.99 -12.29 1.38
N ALA A 105 13.25 -12.72 1.47
CA ALA A 105 13.57 -14.06 1.96
C ALA A 105 13.07 -14.25 3.40
N GLU A 106 13.26 -13.26 4.26
CA GLU A 106 12.75 -13.29 5.64
C GLU A 106 11.22 -13.34 5.66
N LEU A 107 10.57 -12.49 4.84
CA LEU A 107 9.12 -12.47 4.71
C LEU A 107 8.58 -13.84 4.31
N HIS A 108 9.24 -14.53 3.38
CA HIS A 108 8.84 -15.85 2.91
C HIS A 108 9.16 -16.97 3.90
N GLU A 109 10.20 -16.83 4.74
CA GLU A 109 10.38 -17.76 5.88
C GLU A 109 9.29 -17.57 6.95
N GLN A 110 8.96 -16.32 7.29
CA GLN A 110 7.96 -16.01 8.32
C GLN A 110 6.51 -16.21 7.85
N SER A 111 6.26 -16.06 6.56
CA SER A 111 4.93 -16.15 5.95
C SER A 111 5.02 -16.88 4.60
N PRO A 112 5.19 -18.22 4.61
CA PRO A 112 5.46 -18.99 3.40
C PRO A 112 4.38 -18.90 2.32
N TRP A 113 3.14 -18.60 2.70
CA TRP A 113 2.03 -18.41 1.77
C TRP A 113 2.23 -17.21 0.83
N LEU A 114 3.09 -16.25 1.17
CA LEU A 114 3.46 -15.12 0.30
C LEU A 114 4.47 -15.51 -0.78
N ALA A 115 5.15 -16.65 -0.66
CA ALA A 115 6.16 -17.07 -1.64
C ALA A 115 5.57 -17.36 -3.02
N ASP A 116 4.29 -17.74 -3.08
CA ASP A 116 3.55 -17.97 -4.32
C ASP A 116 3.10 -16.64 -5.00
N TYR A 117 3.26 -15.50 -4.32
CA TYR A 117 2.86 -14.17 -4.79
C TYR A 117 4.06 -13.19 -4.69
N PRO A 118 5.11 -13.38 -5.51
CA PRO A 118 6.35 -12.63 -5.41
C PRO A 118 6.18 -11.14 -5.72
N THR A 119 5.31 -10.76 -6.66
CA THR A 119 5.10 -9.36 -7.04
C THR A 119 4.35 -8.61 -5.96
N LEU A 120 3.31 -9.21 -5.39
CA LEU A 120 2.58 -8.71 -4.23
C LEU A 120 3.51 -8.57 -3.02
N SER A 121 4.33 -9.59 -2.76
CA SER A 121 5.32 -9.58 -1.68
C SER A 121 6.31 -8.43 -1.84
N TRP A 122 6.82 -8.25 -3.05
CA TRP A 122 7.70 -7.14 -3.39
C TRP A 122 6.96 -5.82 -3.21
N PHE A 123 5.82 -5.61 -3.85
CA PHE A 123 5.09 -4.35 -3.84
C PHE A 123 4.82 -3.88 -2.40
N PHE A 124 4.24 -4.74 -1.57
CA PHE A 124 3.88 -4.44 -0.19
C PHE A 124 4.98 -4.72 0.85
N LEU A 125 6.19 -5.07 0.44
CA LEU A 125 7.34 -5.23 1.35
C LEU A 125 7.48 -4.08 2.37
N PRO A 126 7.28 -2.80 2.01
CA PRO A 126 7.40 -1.69 2.97
C PRO A 126 6.46 -1.82 4.18
N VAL A 127 5.31 -2.47 4.03
CA VAL A 127 4.31 -2.62 5.10
C VAL A 127 4.33 -4.04 5.69
N PHE A 128 4.55 -5.07 4.87
CA PHE A 128 4.71 -6.47 5.33
C PHE A 128 5.94 -6.71 6.19
N MET A 129 6.96 -5.86 6.08
CA MET A 129 8.14 -5.87 6.94
C MET A 129 8.26 -4.58 7.75
N SER A 130 7.16 -3.86 8.00
CA SER A 130 7.20 -2.71 8.90
C SER A 130 7.22 -3.14 10.37
N LYS A 131 7.90 -2.37 11.23
CA LYS A 131 7.98 -2.64 12.68
C LYS A 131 6.60 -2.82 13.31
N ASP A 132 5.77 -1.82 13.13
CA ASP A 132 4.50 -1.71 13.86
C ASP A 132 3.33 -2.33 13.07
N GLY A 133 3.51 -2.70 11.79
CA GLY A 133 2.40 -3.08 10.90
C GLY A 133 2.50 -4.46 10.28
N ARG A 134 3.62 -5.19 10.40
CA ARG A 134 3.79 -6.47 9.69
C ARG A 134 2.68 -7.48 10.00
N GLU A 135 2.33 -7.65 11.27
CA GLU A 135 1.35 -8.65 11.69
C GLU A 135 -0.05 -8.29 11.20
N THR A 136 -0.46 -7.03 11.38
CA THR A 136 -1.79 -6.55 10.99
C THR A 136 -1.96 -6.51 9.47
N THR A 137 -0.93 -6.11 8.75
CA THR A 137 -0.94 -6.09 7.27
C THR A 137 -1.02 -7.51 6.73
N ARG A 138 -0.20 -8.44 7.23
CA ARG A 138 -0.25 -9.85 6.80
C ARG A 138 -1.62 -10.46 7.13
N ALA A 139 -2.15 -10.23 8.33
CA ALA A 139 -3.48 -10.70 8.74
C ALA A 139 -4.60 -10.14 7.85
N PHE A 140 -4.52 -8.86 7.45
CA PHE A 140 -5.48 -8.27 6.51
C PHE A 140 -5.54 -9.05 5.17
N PHE A 141 -4.40 -9.45 4.64
CA PHE A 141 -4.35 -10.24 3.42
C PHE A 141 -4.78 -11.70 3.65
N SER A 142 -4.24 -12.38 4.65
CA SER A 142 -4.47 -13.81 4.86
C SER A 142 -5.81 -14.16 5.51
N GLU A 143 -6.35 -13.31 6.37
CA GLU A 143 -7.56 -13.58 7.16
C GLU A 143 -8.79 -12.81 6.67
N HIS A 144 -8.58 -11.71 5.93
CA HIS A 144 -9.65 -10.82 5.48
C HIS A 144 -9.69 -10.62 3.97
N ALA A 145 -9.01 -11.50 3.21
CA ALA A 145 -8.97 -11.49 1.75
C ALA A 145 -8.73 -10.07 1.19
N ALA A 146 -7.83 -9.32 1.84
CA ALA A 146 -7.48 -7.95 1.50
C ALA A 146 -8.68 -7.00 1.32
N GLY A 147 -9.74 -7.20 2.11
CA GLY A 147 -10.93 -6.35 2.11
C GLY A 147 -11.97 -6.70 1.04
N PHE A 148 -11.90 -7.90 0.46
CA PHE A 148 -12.99 -8.50 -0.30
C PHE A 148 -13.82 -9.42 0.62
N PRO A 149 -15.04 -9.03 1.05
CA PRO A 149 -15.92 -9.94 1.77
C PRO A 149 -16.37 -11.08 0.84
N ASP A 150 -16.78 -12.20 1.44
CA ASP A 150 -17.29 -13.38 0.72
C ASP A 150 -16.31 -13.93 -0.34
N ALA A 151 -15.00 -13.71 -0.16
CA ALA A 151 -13.95 -14.20 -1.06
C ALA A 151 -12.96 -15.10 -0.31
N ASP A 152 -12.34 -16.03 -1.03
CA ASP A 152 -11.21 -16.78 -0.51
C ASP A 152 -9.96 -15.87 -0.52
N PRO A 153 -9.13 -15.88 0.55
CA PRO A 153 -7.89 -15.13 0.58
C PRO A 153 -6.95 -15.43 -0.59
N ALA A 154 -6.89 -16.68 -1.08
CA ALA A 154 -6.03 -17.04 -2.21
C ALA A 154 -6.50 -16.37 -3.51
N ASP A 155 -7.81 -16.30 -3.75
CA ASP A 155 -8.35 -15.60 -4.92
C ASP A 155 -8.01 -14.12 -4.88
N ALA A 156 -8.13 -13.48 -3.70
CA ALA A 156 -7.76 -12.08 -3.52
C ALA A 156 -6.26 -11.85 -3.75
N LEU A 157 -5.40 -12.73 -3.25
CA LEU A 157 -3.96 -12.64 -3.46
C LEU A 157 -3.58 -12.82 -4.94
N ALA A 158 -4.21 -13.77 -5.63
CA ALA A 158 -4.02 -13.98 -7.07
C ALA A 158 -4.42 -12.74 -7.88
N PHE A 159 -5.57 -12.11 -7.55
CA PHE A 159 -6.02 -10.88 -8.17
C PHE A 159 -4.96 -9.76 -8.08
N TYR A 160 -4.43 -9.51 -6.88
CA TYR A 160 -3.44 -8.47 -6.68
C TYR A 160 -2.08 -8.84 -7.28
N GLU A 161 -1.67 -10.11 -7.24
CA GLU A 161 -0.45 -10.56 -7.91
C GLU A 161 -0.51 -10.28 -9.41
N GLU A 162 -1.59 -10.69 -10.07
CA GLU A 162 -1.78 -10.48 -11.51
C GLU A 162 -1.84 -8.99 -11.86
N PHE A 163 -2.58 -8.19 -11.10
CA PHE A 163 -2.66 -6.75 -11.33
C PHE A 163 -1.32 -6.04 -11.15
N LEU A 164 -0.59 -6.37 -10.08
CA LEU A 164 0.69 -5.72 -9.78
C LEU A 164 1.80 -6.15 -10.74
N ASP A 165 1.76 -7.37 -11.31
CA ASP A 165 2.72 -7.84 -12.32
C ASP A 165 2.68 -7.01 -13.62
N ILE A 166 1.60 -6.28 -13.85
CA ILE A 166 1.48 -5.33 -14.97
C ILE A 166 2.44 -4.13 -14.80
N GLY A 167 2.79 -3.78 -13.56
CA GLY A 167 3.76 -2.73 -13.23
C GLY A 167 3.23 -1.29 -13.32
N VAL A 168 1.92 -1.08 -13.44
CA VAL A 168 1.33 0.27 -13.62
C VAL A 168 1.49 1.21 -12.41
N LEU A 169 1.85 0.66 -11.23
CA LEU A 169 2.04 1.42 -9.99
C LEU A 169 3.48 1.36 -9.48
N ASP A 170 4.43 0.78 -10.23
CA ASP A 170 5.77 0.47 -9.73
C ASP A 170 6.58 1.72 -9.36
N ASP A 171 6.49 2.76 -10.18
CA ASP A 171 7.17 4.04 -9.94
C ASP A 171 6.69 4.71 -8.64
N GLU A 172 5.42 4.48 -8.27
CA GLU A 172 4.80 5.04 -7.07
C GLU A 172 4.64 4.00 -5.93
N ARG A 173 5.31 2.83 -6.04
CA ARG A 173 5.13 1.70 -5.13
C ARG A 173 5.26 2.09 -3.66
N HIS A 174 6.26 2.90 -3.28
CA HIS A 174 6.45 3.26 -1.88
C HIS A 174 5.28 4.08 -1.32
N VAL A 175 4.71 4.94 -2.15
CA VAL A 175 3.55 5.76 -1.81
C VAL A 175 2.32 4.87 -1.70
N MET A 176 2.03 4.11 -2.76
CA MET A 176 0.85 3.26 -2.87
C MET A 176 0.83 2.15 -1.80
N ALA A 177 1.92 1.41 -1.62
CA ALA A 177 2.01 0.42 -0.54
C ALA A 177 1.89 1.08 0.85
N GLY A 178 2.43 2.30 1.00
CA GLY A 178 2.36 3.07 2.24
C GLY A 178 0.95 3.51 2.64
N LYS A 179 0.01 3.63 1.69
CA LYS A 179 -1.39 4.00 1.96
C LYS A 179 -2.12 3.00 2.84
N LEU A 180 -1.80 1.71 2.68
CA LEU A 180 -2.31 0.64 3.53
C LEU A 180 -1.99 0.91 5.02
N GLY A 181 -0.88 1.61 5.24
CA GLY A 181 -0.45 2.04 6.55
C GLY A 181 0.28 0.95 7.31
N THR A 182 0.71 1.33 8.51
CA THR A 182 1.40 0.46 9.44
C THR A 182 0.79 0.78 10.80
N SER A 183 0.18 -0.19 11.46
CA SER A 183 -0.52 0.01 12.73
C SER A 183 -0.46 -1.26 13.55
N GLU A 184 -0.22 -1.14 14.85
CA GLU A 184 -0.22 -2.30 15.77
C GLU A 184 -1.62 -2.93 15.90
N PHE A 185 -2.65 -2.17 15.52
CA PHE A 185 -4.04 -2.62 15.50
C PHE A 185 -4.56 -2.66 14.08
N LEU A 186 -5.21 -3.78 13.73
CA LEU A 186 -5.86 -3.95 12.44
C LEU A 186 -7.15 -3.11 12.38
N ASP A 187 -7.12 -2.06 11.57
CA ASP A 187 -8.29 -1.26 11.19
C ASP A 187 -8.75 -1.70 9.79
N LEU A 188 -9.74 -2.59 9.75
CA LEU A 188 -10.27 -3.14 8.50
C LEU A 188 -10.87 -2.06 7.60
N ALA A 189 -11.50 -1.03 8.17
CA ALA A 189 -12.13 0.01 7.38
C ALA A 189 -11.07 0.86 6.67
N ARG A 190 -10.02 1.24 7.39
CA ARG A 190 -8.89 1.99 6.82
C ARG A 190 -8.11 1.14 5.80
N ALA A 191 -7.78 -0.10 6.14
CA ALA A 191 -7.03 -0.98 5.24
C ALA A 191 -7.82 -1.24 3.95
N SER A 192 -9.12 -1.51 4.09
CA SER A 192 -10.03 -1.63 2.94
C SER A 192 -10.08 -0.34 2.14
N ALA A 193 -10.19 0.83 2.76
CA ALA A 193 -10.21 2.11 2.04
C ALA A 193 -8.93 2.30 1.20
N ALA A 194 -7.75 1.94 1.72
CA ALA A 194 -6.51 1.99 0.93
C ALA A 194 -6.58 1.08 -0.31
N MET A 195 -7.17 -0.11 -0.19
CA MET A 195 -7.31 -1.03 -1.34
C MET A 195 -8.26 -0.52 -2.43
N SER A 196 -9.18 0.42 -2.14
CA SER A 196 -10.08 0.95 -3.18
C SER A 196 -9.36 1.65 -4.32
N GLU A 197 -8.21 2.24 -4.04
CA GLU A 197 -7.40 2.88 -5.07
C GLU A 197 -6.77 1.86 -6.02
N PHE A 198 -6.41 0.67 -5.53
CA PHE A 198 -5.95 -0.43 -6.38
C PHE A 198 -7.08 -0.96 -7.27
N HIS A 199 -8.32 -1.04 -6.75
CA HIS A 199 -9.48 -1.41 -7.58
C HIS A 199 -9.79 -0.37 -8.66
N ALA A 200 -9.72 0.92 -8.32
CA ALA A 200 -9.92 2.00 -9.28
C ALA A 200 -8.81 2.00 -10.35
N ALA A 201 -7.55 1.83 -9.94
CA ALA A 201 -6.43 1.72 -10.85
C ALA A 201 -6.58 0.50 -11.78
N TRP A 202 -6.90 -0.68 -11.24
CA TRP A 202 -7.17 -1.86 -12.04
C TRP A 202 -8.30 -1.62 -13.04
N LEU A 203 -9.43 -1.04 -12.62
CA LEU A 203 -10.57 -0.75 -13.50
C LEU A 203 -10.22 0.24 -14.63
N LEU A 204 -9.41 1.27 -14.31
CA LEU A 204 -8.92 2.23 -15.30
C LEU A 204 -7.94 1.57 -16.28
N HIS A 205 -7.07 0.69 -15.79
CA HIS A 205 -6.14 -0.06 -16.62
C HIS A 205 -6.88 -1.00 -17.59
N GLU A 206 -7.86 -1.76 -17.11
CA GLU A 206 -8.73 -2.63 -17.93
C GLU A 206 -9.51 -1.83 -19.00
N ALA A 207 -9.80 -0.57 -18.72
CA ALA A 207 -10.42 0.36 -19.67
C ALA A 207 -9.42 0.97 -20.70
N GLY A 208 -8.14 0.63 -20.60
CA GLY A 208 -7.07 1.09 -21.48
C GLY A 208 -6.54 2.50 -21.17
N TYR A 209 -6.66 2.94 -19.92
CA TYR A 209 -6.08 4.21 -19.46
C TYR A 209 -4.69 3.98 -18.83
N GLU A 210 -3.77 4.90 -19.14
CA GLU A 210 -2.56 5.11 -18.34
C GLU A 210 -2.93 5.90 -17.08
N ILE A 211 -2.31 5.57 -15.95
CA ILE A 211 -2.70 6.08 -14.64
C ILE A 211 -1.52 6.81 -14.00
N THR A 212 -1.76 8.04 -13.57
CA THR A 212 -0.83 8.79 -12.74
C THR A 212 -1.42 8.95 -11.34
N PRO A 213 -0.87 8.29 -10.30
CA PRO A 213 -1.32 8.47 -8.92
C PRO A 213 -0.96 9.85 -8.35
N GLU A 214 -1.65 10.26 -7.27
CA GLU A 214 -1.30 11.42 -6.44
C GLU A 214 -1.08 12.73 -7.21
N ILE A 215 -1.99 13.02 -8.16
CA ILE A 215 -1.83 14.19 -9.03
C ILE A 215 -2.10 15.47 -8.24
N GLU A 216 -1.06 16.30 -8.06
CA GLU A 216 -1.21 17.64 -7.53
C GLU A 216 -1.93 18.52 -8.56
N VAL A 217 -3.05 19.11 -8.16
CA VAL A 217 -3.78 20.07 -8.99
C VAL A 217 -3.60 21.48 -8.45
N THR A 218 -3.93 22.48 -9.27
CA THR A 218 -3.62 23.90 -9.03
C THR A 218 -4.15 24.50 -7.72
N THR A 219 -5.03 23.78 -7.02
CA THR A 219 -5.63 24.16 -5.75
C THR A 219 -4.78 23.74 -4.53
N GLY A 220 -3.70 22.99 -4.73
CA GLY A 220 -2.78 22.55 -3.67
C GLY A 220 -3.23 21.30 -2.90
N HIS A 221 -4.26 20.60 -3.37
CA HIS A 221 -4.64 19.26 -2.90
C HIS A 221 -4.32 18.23 -4.00
N SER A 222 -3.88 17.04 -3.62
CA SER A 222 -3.75 15.90 -4.55
C SER A 222 -5.10 15.20 -4.71
N LEU A 223 -5.35 14.72 -5.93
CA LEU A 223 -6.40 13.74 -6.23
C LEU A 223 -5.76 12.37 -6.40
N ASP A 224 -6.55 11.32 -6.18
CA ASP A 224 -6.04 9.96 -6.19
C ASP A 224 -5.40 9.59 -7.54
N PHE A 225 -6.06 9.92 -8.66
CA PHE A 225 -5.54 9.60 -9.99
C PHE A 225 -5.83 10.67 -11.06
N ARG A 226 -4.95 10.71 -12.07
CA ARG A 226 -5.28 11.14 -13.42
C ARG A 226 -5.27 9.93 -14.36
N ALA A 227 -6.33 9.77 -15.13
CA ALA A 227 -6.46 8.75 -16.16
C ALA A 227 -6.27 9.37 -17.54
N ASP A 228 -5.26 8.92 -18.28
CA ASP A 228 -4.89 9.42 -19.60
C ASP A 228 -5.10 8.34 -20.67
N ARG A 229 -5.58 8.73 -21.85
CA ARG A 229 -5.67 7.85 -23.02
C ARG A 229 -5.32 8.65 -24.27
N GLU A 230 -4.56 8.03 -25.18
CA GLU A 230 -4.09 8.72 -26.37
C GLU A 230 -5.24 9.35 -27.18
N GLY A 231 -5.11 10.64 -27.50
CA GLY A 231 -6.13 11.39 -28.22
C GLY A 231 -7.30 11.91 -27.38
N GLU A 232 -7.30 11.66 -26.08
CA GLU A 232 -8.32 12.14 -25.13
C GLU A 232 -7.74 13.13 -24.12
N HIS A 233 -8.61 13.90 -23.48
CA HIS A 233 -8.22 14.75 -22.35
C HIS A 233 -8.09 13.89 -21.10
N GLY A 234 -7.00 14.08 -20.35
CA GLY A 234 -6.81 13.43 -19.06
C GLY A 234 -7.97 13.72 -18.10
N VAL A 235 -8.47 12.68 -17.46
CA VAL A 235 -9.61 12.73 -16.55
C VAL A 235 -9.12 12.57 -15.12
N LEU A 236 -9.50 13.50 -14.25
CA LEU A 236 -9.19 13.41 -12.82
C LEU A 236 -10.18 12.49 -12.13
N VAL A 237 -9.69 11.63 -11.24
CA VAL A 237 -10.47 10.64 -10.50
C VAL A 237 -10.16 10.74 -9.02
N GLU A 238 -11.21 10.77 -8.22
CA GLU A 238 -11.15 10.68 -6.75
C GLU A 238 -11.88 9.41 -6.33
N VAL A 239 -11.30 8.66 -5.41
CA VAL A 239 -11.79 7.35 -4.96
C VAL A 239 -12.30 7.45 -3.52
N THR A 240 -13.38 6.74 -3.25
CA THR A 240 -13.90 6.58 -1.91
C THR A 240 -14.49 5.20 -1.70
N ARG A 241 -14.44 4.71 -0.46
CA ARG A 241 -14.90 3.37 -0.10
C ARG A 241 -15.88 3.42 1.07
N PRO A 242 -17.16 3.10 0.87
CA PRO A 242 -18.11 2.97 1.97
C PRO A 242 -17.75 1.80 2.90
N VAL A 243 -18.02 1.98 4.19
CA VAL A 243 -17.83 0.93 5.21
C VAL A 243 -19.09 0.06 5.28
N PRO A 244 -18.98 -1.28 5.29
CA PRO A 244 -20.12 -2.19 5.43
C PRO A 244 -20.90 -1.95 6.71
N THR A 245 -22.21 -2.19 6.68
CA THR A 245 -23.08 -1.86 7.82
C THR A 245 -23.18 -2.97 8.88
N ASN A 246 -22.71 -4.18 8.57
CA ASN A 246 -22.57 -5.34 9.47
C ASN A 246 -23.73 -5.49 10.46
N ASP A 247 -24.96 -5.63 9.93
CA ASP A 247 -26.20 -5.88 10.69
C ASP A 247 -26.56 -4.85 11.78
N ARG A 248 -26.00 -3.64 11.77
CA ARG A 248 -26.51 -2.56 12.61
C ARG A 248 -27.89 -2.16 12.09
N ALA A 249 -28.94 -2.49 12.83
CA ALA A 249 -30.34 -2.21 12.45
C ALA A 249 -30.65 -0.75 12.06
N ALA A 250 -29.78 0.21 12.44
CA ALA A 250 -29.92 1.63 12.12
C ALA A 250 -29.17 2.07 10.86
N ASP A 251 -28.27 1.26 10.30
CA ASP A 251 -27.39 1.63 9.19
C ASP A 251 -27.76 0.80 7.95
N THR A 252 -27.92 1.46 6.79
CA THR A 252 -28.21 0.76 5.52
C THR A 252 -27.07 0.97 4.53
N PRO A 253 -26.75 -0.01 3.66
CA PRO A 253 -25.68 0.16 2.68
C PRO A 253 -25.94 1.33 1.72
N ILE A 254 -27.21 1.66 1.48
CA ILE A 254 -27.63 2.85 0.73
C ILE A 254 -27.20 4.14 1.43
N ARG A 255 -27.38 4.22 2.75
CA ARG A 255 -27.00 5.38 3.53
C ARG A 255 -25.48 5.49 3.62
N ALA A 256 -24.78 4.37 3.83
CA ALA A 256 -23.33 4.33 3.84
C ALA A 256 -22.72 4.88 2.54
N VAL A 257 -23.22 4.46 1.38
CA VAL A 257 -22.81 5.00 0.07
C VAL A 257 -23.00 6.52 -0.01
N LYS A 258 -24.16 7.02 0.42
CA LYS A 258 -24.48 8.46 0.38
C LYS A 258 -23.60 9.28 1.29
N GLU A 259 -23.46 8.88 2.56
CA GLU A 259 -22.70 9.61 3.58
C GLU A 259 -21.20 9.64 3.24
N THR A 260 -20.65 8.52 2.76
CA THR A 260 -19.26 8.43 2.34
C THR A 260 -18.98 9.31 1.12
N ALA A 261 -19.87 9.30 0.12
CA ALA A 261 -19.73 10.17 -1.04
C ALA A 261 -19.86 11.65 -0.64
N GLU A 262 -20.87 12.02 0.15
CA GLU A 262 -21.11 13.40 0.59
C GLU A 262 -19.92 13.99 1.36
N THR A 263 -19.27 13.19 2.21
CA THR A 263 -18.08 13.59 2.97
C THR A 263 -16.92 13.94 2.03
N LYS A 264 -16.73 13.16 0.96
CA LYS A 264 -15.69 13.42 -0.04
C LYS A 264 -16.01 14.60 -0.94
N THR A 265 -17.28 14.79 -1.28
CA THR A 265 -17.70 15.82 -2.23
C THR A 265 -17.69 17.22 -1.61
N SER A 266 -18.22 17.35 -0.39
CA SER A 266 -18.25 18.62 0.36
C SER A 266 -16.88 19.10 0.85
N GLY A 267 -15.85 18.26 0.74
CA GLY A 267 -14.46 18.58 1.08
C GLY A 267 -13.61 18.82 -0.16
N GLN A 268 -13.00 17.75 -0.68
CA GLN A 268 -11.94 17.83 -1.69
C GLN A 268 -12.50 18.26 -3.05
N LEU A 269 -13.59 17.67 -3.52
CA LEU A 269 -14.07 17.87 -4.90
C LEU A 269 -14.66 19.26 -5.18
N GLU A 270 -15.36 19.87 -4.22
CA GLU A 270 -15.84 21.25 -4.35
C GLU A 270 -14.69 22.24 -4.52
N ALA A 271 -13.56 22.01 -3.84
CA ALA A 271 -12.36 22.86 -3.97
C ALA A 271 -11.75 22.79 -5.39
N HIS A 272 -11.99 21.71 -6.14
CA HIS A 272 -11.49 21.50 -7.50
C HIS A 272 -12.46 21.94 -8.61
N GLY A 273 -13.51 22.69 -8.26
CA GLY A 273 -14.49 23.18 -9.25
C GLY A 273 -15.33 22.09 -9.91
N GLY A 274 -15.41 20.90 -9.29
CA GLY A 274 -16.26 19.79 -9.76
C GLY A 274 -15.76 19.05 -11.00
N GLY A 275 -14.49 19.22 -11.39
CA GLY A 275 -13.93 18.64 -12.62
C GLY A 275 -13.53 17.16 -12.57
N ALA A 276 -13.55 16.52 -11.39
CA ALA A 276 -13.14 15.13 -11.22
C ALA A 276 -14.33 14.16 -11.17
N VAL A 277 -14.10 12.93 -11.62
CA VAL A 277 -15.05 11.83 -11.52
C VAL A 277 -14.91 11.17 -10.15
N LEU A 278 -16.01 11.06 -9.40
CA LEU A 278 -16.02 10.32 -8.14
C LEU A 278 -16.20 8.82 -8.39
N PHE A 279 -15.25 8.02 -7.95
CA PHE A 279 -15.30 6.56 -7.93
C PHE A 279 -15.70 6.11 -6.52
N VAL A 280 -16.87 5.50 -6.40
CA VAL A 280 -17.36 4.89 -5.15
C VAL A 280 -17.16 3.38 -5.26
N ASP A 281 -16.12 2.89 -4.61
CA ASP A 281 -15.78 1.47 -4.55
C ASP A 281 -16.62 0.76 -3.48
N CYS A 282 -17.57 -0.05 -3.91
CA CYS A 282 -18.40 -0.91 -3.06
C CYS A 282 -17.86 -2.35 -2.96
N SER A 283 -16.61 -2.60 -3.32
CA SER A 283 -15.99 -3.93 -3.22
C SER A 283 -15.85 -4.44 -1.78
N SER A 284 -16.05 -3.56 -0.79
CA SER A 284 -16.08 -3.90 0.64
C SER A 284 -17.42 -4.49 1.07
N PHE A 285 -18.48 -4.39 0.25
CA PHE A 285 -19.82 -4.87 0.61
C PHE A 285 -19.99 -6.37 0.34
N PRO A 286 -20.54 -7.12 1.31
CA PRO A 286 -21.02 -8.48 1.08
C PRO A 286 -22.05 -8.53 -0.04
N ASP A 287 -22.28 -9.71 -0.60
CA ASP A 287 -23.14 -9.88 -1.76
C ASP A 287 -24.57 -9.35 -1.57
N ASP A 288 -25.14 -9.48 -0.38
CA ASP A 288 -26.51 -9.04 -0.11
C ASP A 288 -26.62 -7.52 0.04
N GLU A 289 -25.64 -6.87 0.66
CA GLU A 289 -25.54 -5.41 0.71
C GLU A 289 -25.34 -4.83 -0.69
N TRP A 290 -24.43 -5.41 -1.48
CA TRP A 290 -24.22 -5.00 -2.88
C TRP A 290 -25.50 -5.12 -3.71
N ARG A 291 -26.20 -6.26 -3.62
CA ARG A 291 -27.47 -6.46 -4.35
C ARG A 291 -28.49 -5.37 -4.04
N ARG A 292 -28.56 -4.88 -2.80
CA ARG A 292 -29.45 -3.76 -2.42
C ARG A 292 -29.00 -2.45 -3.06
N VAL A 293 -27.71 -2.10 -2.97
CA VAL A 293 -27.17 -0.89 -3.61
C VAL A 293 -27.38 -0.91 -5.12
N ARG A 294 -27.09 -2.05 -5.75
CA ARG A 294 -27.22 -2.24 -7.19
C ARG A 294 -28.66 -2.18 -7.70
N GLY A 295 -29.62 -2.63 -6.88
CA GLY A 295 -31.05 -2.56 -7.18
C GLY A 295 -31.62 -1.14 -7.05
N GLU A 296 -31.24 -0.43 -5.99
CA GLU A 296 -31.76 0.92 -5.68
C GLU A 296 -31.01 2.03 -6.42
N ARG A 297 -29.74 1.79 -6.77
CA ARG A 297 -28.83 2.74 -7.44
C ARG A 297 -28.88 4.14 -6.81
N PRO A 298 -28.55 4.30 -5.52
CA PRO A 298 -28.65 5.59 -4.85
C PRO A 298 -27.87 6.70 -5.56
N ASP A 299 -28.42 7.93 -5.51
CA ASP A 299 -27.65 9.12 -5.86
C ASP A 299 -26.55 9.35 -4.82
N VAL A 300 -25.41 9.87 -5.25
CA VAL A 300 -24.18 10.05 -4.46
C VAL A 300 -23.82 11.52 -4.27
N GLY A 301 -24.69 12.44 -4.70
CA GLY A 301 -24.52 13.88 -4.48
C GLY A 301 -23.48 14.55 -5.40
N HIS A 302 -22.75 13.79 -6.20
CA HIS A 302 -21.76 14.28 -7.17
C HIS A 302 -21.95 13.68 -8.55
N ARG A 303 -21.65 14.50 -9.57
CA ARG A 303 -21.73 14.12 -10.97
C ARG A 303 -20.59 14.82 -11.72
N PRO A 304 -19.77 14.10 -12.50
CA PRO A 304 -19.87 12.67 -12.82
C PRO A 304 -19.41 11.74 -11.69
N ALA A 305 -20.09 10.60 -11.54
CA ALA A 305 -19.69 9.56 -10.58
C ALA A 305 -19.95 8.14 -11.09
N VAL A 306 -19.16 7.19 -10.59
CA VAL A 306 -19.23 5.76 -10.86
C VAL A 306 -19.32 5.03 -9.54
N VAL A 307 -20.35 4.20 -9.37
CA VAL A 307 -20.48 3.29 -8.23
C VAL A 307 -20.25 1.88 -8.73
N PHE A 308 -19.23 1.20 -8.22
CA PHE A 308 -18.79 -0.07 -8.76
C PHE A 308 -18.41 -1.05 -7.67
N ARG A 309 -18.38 -2.34 -8.01
CA ARG A 309 -17.87 -3.43 -7.21
C ARG A 309 -17.00 -4.31 -8.09
N VAL A 310 -15.80 -4.58 -7.63
CA VAL A 310 -14.84 -5.54 -8.17
C VAL A 310 -14.88 -6.80 -7.31
N ARG A 311 -14.62 -7.94 -7.94
CA ARG A 311 -14.40 -9.22 -7.27
C ARG A 311 -13.03 -9.77 -7.66
N PRO A 312 -12.43 -10.64 -6.82
CA PRO A 312 -11.14 -11.24 -7.12
C PRO A 312 -11.09 -12.06 -8.43
N ASP A 313 -12.22 -12.50 -8.95
CA ASP A 313 -12.30 -13.18 -10.26
C ASP A 313 -12.26 -12.21 -11.46
N GLY A 314 -12.00 -10.92 -11.22
CA GLY A 314 -11.99 -9.86 -12.22
C GLY A 314 -13.38 -9.40 -12.67
N SER A 315 -14.46 -9.92 -12.07
CA SER A 315 -15.81 -9.44 -12.41
C SER A 315 -16.07 -8.04 -11.84
N VAL A 316 -16.78 -7.24 -12.63
CA VAL A 316 -17.17 -5.87 -12.28
C VAL A 316 -18.68 -5.71 -12.46
N ASP A 317 -19.32 -5.06 -11.48
CA ASP A 317 -20.72 -4.65 -11.55
C ASP A 317 -20.85 -3.22 -11.03
N GLY A 318 -21.85 -2.46 -11.49
CA GLY A 318 -22.01 -1.07 -11.10
C GLY A 318 -23.06 -0.25 -11.82
N TYR A 319 -22.93 1.06 -11.68
CA TYR A 319 -23.74 2.05 -12.40
C TYR A 319 -23.07 3.43 -12.37
N ALA A 320 -23.41 4.26 -13.36
CA ALA A 320 -22.95 5.64 -13.45
C ALA A 320 -24.02 6.66 -13.01
N LYS A 321 -23.57 7.85 -12.59
CA LYS A 321 -24.39 9.03 -12.32
C LYS A 321 -23.83 10.24 -13.09
N GLY A 322 -24.66 10.83 -13.94
CA GLY A 322 -24.24 11.91 -14.84
C GLY A 322 -23.50 11.41 -16.07
N SER A 323 -22.86 12.34 -16.79
CA SER A 323 -22.07 12.04 -17.99
C SER A 323 -20.63 11.75 -17.62
N VAL A 324 -20.30 10.47 -17.40
CA VAL A 324 -18.95 10.03 -17.06
C VAL A 324 -18.05 10.12 -18.30
N PRO A 325 -16.96 10.91 -18.28
CA PRO A 325 -16.05 11.10 -19.41
C PRO A 325 -15.01 9.97 -19.52
N LEU A 326 -15.34 8.77 -19.04
CA LEU A 326 -14.50 7.57 -19.07
C LEU A 326 -15.27 6.42 -19.73
N SER A 327 -14.61 5.71 -20.63
CA SER A 327 -15.16 4.49 -21.26
C SER A 327 -14.74 3.27 -20.45
N LEU A 328 -15.49 2.97 -19.39
CA LEU A 328 -15.21 1.84 -18.49
C LEU A 328 -15.83 0.53 -19.02
N PRO A 329 -15.30 -0.66 -18.63
CA PRO A 329 -15.97 -1.94 -18.83
C PRO A 329 -17.44 -1.84 -18.42
N GLN A 330 -18.35 -2.34 -19.26
CA GLN A 330 -19.78 -2.10 -19.10
C GLN A 330 -20.34 -2.77 -17.84
N PHE A 331 -21.16 -2.01 -17.10
CA PHE A 331 -22.02 -2.48 -16.01
C PHE A 331 -23.40 -2.95 -16.47
#